data_AF-A0A2V5X006-F1
#
_entry.id   AF-A0A2V5X006-F1
#
_cell.length_a   1.000
_cell.length_b   1.000
_cell.length_c   1.000
_cell.angle_alpha   90.00
_cell.angle_beta   90.00
_cell.angle_gamma   90.00
#
_symmetry.space_group_name_H-M   'P 1'
#
loop_
_entity.id
_entity.type
_entity.pdbx_description
1 polymer ?
#
loop_
_entity_poly.entity_id
_entity_poly.type
_entity_poly.pdbx_seq_one_letter_code
_entity_poly.pdbx_strand_id
1 'polypeptide(L)'
;MPSDPLEAYEDLQDVFSKDVKGEANQNLIGEVYRASCQFLAKADSQPLKSLVSGKEYIAFKFGKRLSRAVNKQLFAAEPKEWGVFCKAIASKREPGMESERITRIIYSVAASFFCFIDLTKDGDQKTPGTFFEYLIGHLFAWRLDVNP
;
A
#
# COMPACT_ATOMS: atom_id res chain seq x y z
N MET A 1 -3.83 1.20 18.46
CA MET A 1 -3.60 1.14 17.00
C MET A 1 -2.20 0.62 16.78
N PRO A 2 -2.00 -0.35 15.86
CA PRO A 2 -0.70 -0.97 15.63
C PRO A 2 0.35 0.07 15.26
N SER A 3 1.51 0.03 15.90
CA SER A 3 2.68 0.81 15.50
C SER A 3 3.52 0.09 14.44
N ASP A 4 3.30 -1.21 14.26
CA ASP A 4 4.05 -2.08 13.36
C ASP A 4 3.18 -2.49 12.16
N PRO A 5 3.62 -2.25 10.92
CA PRO A 5 2.92 -2.73 9.72
C PRO A 5 2.73 -4.25 9.67
N LEU A 6 3.61 -5.05 10.30
CA LEU A 6 3.51 -6.52 10.28
C LEU A 6 2.34 -7.03 11.11
N GLU A 7 2.04 -6.40 12.26
CA GLU A 7 0.91 -6.79 13.11
C GLU A 7 -0.42 -6.69 12.34
N ALA A 8 -0.66 -5.56 11.68
CA ALA A 8 -1.86 -5.37 10.85
C ALA A 8 -1.88 -6.28 9.60
N TYR A 9 -0.70 -6.66 9.08
CA TYR A 9 -0.60 -7.59 7.96
C TYR A 9 -0.92 -9.03 8.38
N GLU A 10 -0.47 -9.47 9.56
CA GLU A 10 -0.78 -10.79 10.12
C GLU A 10 -2.28 -10.91 10.39
N ASP A 11 -2.89 -9.89 11.00
CA ASP A 11 -4.35 -9.82 11.17
C ASP A 11 -5.08 -9.90 9.81
N LEU A 12 -4.57 -9.21 8.78
CA LEU A 12 -5.13 -9.24 7.44
C LEU A 12 -5.11 -10.67 6.86
N GLN A 13 -4.03 -11.42 7.04
CA GLN A 13 -3.94 -12.81 6.57
C GLN A 13 -5.05 -13.69 7.15
N ASP A 14 -5.36 -13.50 8.42
CA ASP A 14 -6.35 -14.30 9.15
C ASP A 14 -7.80 -13.98 8.77
N VAL A 15 -8.08 -12.75 8.35
CA VAL A 15 -9.44 -12.33 7.98
C VAL A 15 -9.71 -12.39 6.49
N PHE A 16 -8.67 -12.28 5.64
CA PHE A 16 -8.84 -12.10 4.21
C PHE A 16 -9.60 -13.25 3.55
N SER A 17 -9.27 -14.49 3.92
CA SER A 17 -9.91 -15.70 3.38
C SER A 17 -11.36 -15.92 3.84
N LYS A 18 -11.81 -15.21 4.89
CA LYS A 18 -13.16 -15.38 5.45
C LYS A 18 -14.20 -14.53 4.73
N ASP A 19 -13.81 -13.31 4.34
CA ASP A 19 -14.67 -12.37 3.61
C ASP A 19 -13.80 -11.37 2.85
N VAL A 20 -13.42 -11.73 1.61
CA VAL A 20 -12.48 -10.96 0.79
C VAL A 20 -12.97 -9.52 0.58
N LYS A 21 -14.27 -9.30 0.37
CA LYS A 21 -14.85 -7.96 0.17
C LYS A 21 -15.17 -7.20 1.45
N GLY A 22 -14.98 -7.81 2.61
CA GLY A 22 -15.38 -7.26 3.91
C GLY A 22 -14.66 -5.95 4.28
N GLU A 23 -15.35 -5.11 5.05
CA GLU A 23 -14.80 -3.83 5.56
C GLU A 23 -13.58 -4.05 6.47
N ALA A 24 -13.51 -5.20 7.16
CA ALA A 24 -12.34 -5.57 7.96
C ALA A 24 -11.04 -5.53 7.14
N ASN A 25 -11.06 -6.04 5.90
CA ASN A 25 -9.89 -6.01 5.01
C ASN A 25 -9.52 -4.57 4.63
N GLN A 26 -10.50 -3.69 4.38
CA GLN A 26 -10.25 -2.27 4.08
C GLN A 26 -9.53 -1.58 5.23
N ASN A 27 -9.99 -1.84 6.45
CA ASN A 27 -9.42 -1.27 7.67
C ASN A 27 -8.00 -1.76 7.88
N LEU A 28 -7.75 -3.07 7.78
CA LEU A 28 -6.41 -3.64 7.99
C LEU A 28 -5.42 -3.22 6.89
N ILE A 29 -5.83 -3.18 5.62
CA ILE A 29 -5.01 -2.59 4.55
C ILE A 29 -4.66 -1.13 4.86
N GLY A 30 -5.63 -0.37 5.38
CA GLY A 30 -5.43 1.01 5.81
C GLY A 30 -4.46 1.15 6.97
N GLU A 31 -4.51 0.25 7.95
CA GLU A 31 -3.58 0.21 9.07
C GLU A 31 -2.16 -0.16 8.61
N VAL A 32 -2.00 -1.16 7.73
CA VAL A 32 -0.71 -1.50 7.10
C VAL A 32 -0.12 -0.28 6.37
N TYR A 33 -0.94 0.42 5.57
CA TYR A 33 -0.50 1.62 4.86
C TYR A 33 -0.08 2.73 5.82
N ARG A 34 -0.93 3.05 6.80
CA ARG A 34 -0.68 4.09 7.79
C ARG A 34 0.61 3.84 8.57
N ALA A 35 0.79 2.63 9.09
CA ALA A 35 1.97 2.25 9.85
C ALA A 35 3.24 2.26 8.96
N SER A 36 3.11 1.81 7.70
CA SER A 36 4.24 1.83 6.75
C SER A 36 4.68 3.26 6.44
N CYS A 37 3.75 4.17 6.19
CA CYS A 37 4.06 5.60 6.04
C CYS A 37 4.72 6.20 7.29
N GLN A 38 4.27 5.84 8.49
CA GLN A 38 4.88 6.29 9.74
C GLN A 38 6.32 5.80 9.92
N PHE A 39 6.61 4.57 9.47
CA PHE A 39 7.98 4.07 9.42
C PHE A 39 8.82 4.83 8.39
N LEU A 40 8.33 4.96 7.15
CA LEU A 40 9.05 5.62 6.06
C LEU A 40 9.31 7.10 6.33
N ALA A 41 8.48 7.78 7.13
CA ALA A 41 8.72 9.15 7.56
C ALA A 41 10.00 9.31 8.42
N LYS A 42 10.53 8.21 8.98
CA LYS A 42 11.79 8.17 9.74
C LYS A 42 12.99 7.79 8.86
N ALA A 43 12.77 7.42 7.61
CA ALA A 43 13.80 7.02 6.66
C ALA A 43 14.23 8.20 5.78
N ASP A 44 15.48 8.19 5.33
CA ASP A 44 15.97 9.19 4.38
C ASP A 44 15.44 8.88 2.98
N SER A 45 14.94 9.88 2.27
CA SER A 45 14.62 9.75 0.84
C SER A 45 15.82 10.13 -0.01
N GLN A 46 16.25 9.24 -0.90
CA GLN A 46 17.37 9.46 -1.80
C GLN A 46 16.88 9.48 -3.26
N PRO A 47 17.19 10.53 -4.03
CA PRO A 47 16.89 10.53 -5.46
C PRO A 47 17.72 9.46 -6.17
N LEU A 48 17.08 8.73 -7.09
CA LEU A 48 17.74 7.75 -7.95
C LEU A 48 17.96 8.32 -9.35
N LYS A 49 19.02 7.85 -10.01
CA LYS A 49 19.21 8.12 -11.44
C LYS A 49 18.14 7.39 -12.23
N SER A 50 17.24 8.15 -12.85
CA SER A 50 16.24 7.57 -13.75
C SER A 50 16.87 7.19 -15.09
N LEU A 51 16.51 6.00 -15.58
CA LEU A 51 16.80 5.54 -16.94
C LEU A 51 15.56 5.62 -17.85
N VAL A 52 14.43 6.11 -17.32
CA VAL A 52 13.17 6.22 -18.04
C VAL A 52 12.84 7.71 -18.21
N SER A 53 12.74 8.15 -19.46
CA SER A 53 12.44 9.54 -19.80
C SER A 53 11.13 10.01 -19.13
N GLY A 54 11.16 11.21 -18.55
CA GLY A 54 10.00 11.83 -17.90
C GLY A 54 9.61 11.26 -16.53
N LYS A 55 10.29 10.21 -16.04
CA LYS A 55 10.02 9.63 -14.72
C LYS A 55 11.15 9.93 -13.75
N GLU A 56 10.79 10.27 -12.53
CA GLU A 56 11.72 10.44 -11.42
C GLU A 56 11.49 9.34 -10.39
N TYR A 57 12.58 8.81 -9.84
CA TYR A 57 12.53 7.77 -8.84
C TYR A 57 13.27 8.20 -7.58
N ILE A 58 12.75 7.76 -6.44
CA ILE A 58 13.42 7.84 -5.14
C ILE A 58 13.58 6.44 -4.57
N ALA A 59 14.47 6.27 -3.61
CA ALA A 59 14.48 5.12 -2.69
C ALA A 59 14.52 5.64 -1.26
N PHE A 60 13.87 4.92 -0.36
CA PHE A 60 14.00 5.14 1.07
C PHE A 60 15.24 4.40 1.58
N LYS A 61 15.95 5.03 2.51
CA LYS A 61 17.14 4.47 3.17
C LYS A 61 16.94 4.48 4.67
N PHE A 62 17.17 3.34 5.30
CA PHE A 62 17.14 3.21 6.75
C PHE A 62 18.37 2.40 7.21
N GLY A 63 19.29 3.07 7.91
CA GLY A 63 20.61 2.51 8.22
C GLY A 63 21.39 2.16 6.96
N LYS A 64 21.74 0.88 6.80
CA LYS A 64 22.49 0.36 5.63
C LYS A 64 21.60 -0.16 4.51
N ARG A 65 20.28 -0.23 4.72
CA ARG A 65 19.33 -0.80 3.77
C ARG A 65 18.71 0.28 2.90
N LEU A 66 18.38 -0.11 1.68
CA LEU A 66 17.77 0.72 0.66
C LEU A 66 16.53 0.01 0.13
N SER A 67 15.42 0.72 0.00
CA SER A 67 14.21 0.17 -0.62
C SER A 67 14.37 0.03 -2.13
N ARG A 68 13.43 -0.68 -2.76
CA ARG A 68 13.21 -0.57 -4.21
C ARG A 68 12.96 0.87 -4.66
N ALA A 69 13.13 1.10 -5.96
CA ALA A 69 12.82 2.38 -6.60
C ALA A 69 11.30 2.66 -6.57
N VAL A 70 10.95 3.87 -6.13
CA VAL A 70 9.59 4.37 -6.02
C VAL A 70 9.41 5.53 -7.00
N ASN A 71 8.38 5.48 -7.84
CA ASN A 71 8.07 6.56 -8.76
C ASN A 71 7.55 7.77 -7.96
N LYS A 72 8.31 8.86 -7.98
CA LYS A 72 8.07 10.08 -7.21
C LYS A 72 6.75 10.77 -7.56
N GLN A 73 6.30 10.65 -8.81
CA GLN A 73 5.04 11.27 -9.26
C GLN A 73 3.81 10.48 -8.78
N LEU A 74 3.97 9.18 -8.56
CA LEU A 74 2.86 8.31 -8.14
C LEU A 74 2.74 8.19 -6.62
N PHE A 75 3.86 8.21 -5.91
CA PHE A 75 3.88 8.01 -4.47
C PHE A 75 3.51 9.29 -3.70
N ALA A 76 2.52 9.18 -2.81
CA ALA A 76 2.17 10.20 -1.83
C ALA A 76 1.91 9.53 -0.48
N ALA A 77 2.64 9.94 0.55
CA ALA A 77 2.47 9.42 1.92
C ALA A 77 1.27 10.05 2.62
N GLU A 78 0.06 9.79 2.10
CA GLU A 78 -1.20 10.39 2.56
C GLU A 78 -2.19 9.29 3.00
N PRO A 79 -2.03 8.69 4.20
CA PRO A 79 -2.93 7.64 4.69
C PRO A 79 -4.41 8.02 4.72
N LYS A 80 -4.72 9.32 4.86
CA LYS A 80 -6.10 9.82 4.85
C LYS A 80 -6.81 9.60 3.52
N GLU A 81 -6.07 9.60 2.41
CA GLU A 81 -6.63 9.39 1.07
C GLU A 81 -7.19 7.98 0.89
N TRP A 82 -6.61 6.99 1.58
CA TRP A 82 -7.18 5.63 1.62
C TRP A 82 -8.58 5.63 2.22
N GLY A 83 -8.79 6.34 3.34
CA GLY A 83 -10.12 6.46 3.94
C GLY A 83 -11.14 7.16 3.04
N VAL A 84 -10.72 8.16 2.27
CA VAL A 84 -11.58 8.82 1.26
C VAL A 84 -11.96 7.83 0.16
N PHE A 85 -10.99 7.05 -0.31
CA PHE A 85 -11.20 6.02 -1.31
C PHE A 85 -12.12 4.89 -0.81
N CYS A 86 -11.92 4.37 0.40
CA CYS A 86 -12.80 3.38 1.02
C CYS A 86 -14.24 3.88 1.18
N LYS A 87 -14.45 5.15 1.52
CA LYS A 87 -15.81 5.72 1.58
C LYS A 87 -16.48 5.77 0.20
N ALA A 88 -15.71 6.11 -0.84
CA ALA A 88 -16.20 6.10 -2.21
C ALA A 88 -16.58 4.68 -2.65
N ILE A 89 -15.73 3.71 -2.33
CA ILE A 89 -15.97 2.26 -2.51
C ILE A 89 -17.25 1.81 -1.77
N ALA A 90 -17.36 2.09 -0.47
CA ALA A 90 -18.50 1.67 0.35
C ALA A 90 -19.84 2.19 -0.16
N SER A 91 -19.84 3.34 -0.85
CA SER A 91 -21.06 3.90 -1.45
C SER A 91 -21.60 3.14 -2.67
N LYS A 92 -20.93 2.08 -3.14
CA LYS A 92 -21.26 1.29 -4.35
C LYS A 92 -21.47 2.13 -5.61
N ARG A 93 -20.91 3.34 -5.64
CA ARG A 93 -20.86 4.20 -6.82
C ARG A 93 -19.45 4.16 -7.38
N GLU A 94 -19.32 4.49 -8.66
CA GLU A 94 -18.01 4.84 -9.19
C GLU A 94 -17.41 5.90 -8.27
N PRO A 95 -16.16 5.72 -7.80
CA PRO A 95 -15.50 6.78 -7.05
C PRO A 95 -15.57 8.03 -7.93
N GLY A 96 -16.21 9.10 -7.46
CA GLY A 96 -16.20 10.41 -8.12
C GLY A 96 -14.81 11.05 -8.05
N MET A 97 -13.80 10.25 -8.39
CA MET A 97 -12.38 10.45 -8.18
C MET A 97 -11.69 10.16 -9.50
N GLU A 98 -10.85 11.09 -9.93
CA GLU A 98 -10.06 10.94 -11.14
C GLU A 98 -9.21 9.65 -11.10
N SER A 99 -9.11 8.97 -12.24
CA SER A 99 -8.36 7.71 -12.39
C SER A 99 -6.89 7.86 -11.97
N GLU A 100 -6.29 9.02 -12.21
CA GLU A 100 -4.94 9.35 -11.76
C GLU A 100 -4.82 9.35 -10.24
N ARG A 101 -5.81 9.92 -9.53
CA ARG A 101 -5.83 9.95 -8.05
C ARG A 101 -6.02 8.54 -7.49
N ILE A 102 -6.92 7.73 -8.07
CA ILE A 102 -7.08 6.32 -7.70
C ILE A 102 -5.77 5.56 -7.87
N THR A 103 -5.09 5.76 -9.02
CA THR A 103 -3.80 5.13 -9.31
C THR A 103 -2.75 5.50 -8.27
N ARG A 104 -2.65 6.78 -7.91
CA ARG A 104 -1.71 7.26 -6.87
C ARG A 104 -1.99 6.66 -5.50
N ILE A 105 -3.26 6.54 -5.11
CA ILE A 105 -3.65 5.95 -3.83
C ILE A 105 -3.25 4.48 -3.78
N ILE A 106 -3.68 3.67 -4.75
CA ILE A 106 -3.38 2.23 -4.79
C ILE A 106 -1.87 1.99 -4.87
N TYR A 107 -1.18 2.78 -5.70
CA TYR A 107 0.28 2.73 -5.78
C TYR A 107 0.95 3.04 -4.44
N SER A 108 0.49 4.06 -3.72
CA SER A 108 1.08 4.48 -2.45
C SER A 108 0.83 3.46 -1.34
N VAL A 109 -0.36 2.85 -1.28
CA VAL A 109 -0.68 1.75 -0.37
C VAL A 109 0.31 0.60 -0.58
N ALA A 110 0.43 0.10 -1.81
CA ALA A 110 1.33 -1.01 -2.14
C ALA A 110 2.80 -0.65 -1.87
N ALA A 111 3.28 0.46 -2.46
CA ALA A 111 4.68 0.85 -2.38
C ALA A 111 5.16 1.13 -0.96
N SER A 112 4.29 1.66 -0.08
CA SER A 112 4.64 1.92 1.31
C SER A 112 5.06 0.66 2.06
N PHE A 113 4.25 -0.41 1.96
CA PHE A 113 4.53 -1.68 2.61
C PHE A 113 5.71 -2.39 1.97
N PHE A 114 5.83 -2.32 0.64
CA PHE A 114 6.97 -2.90 -0.07
C PHE A 114 8.30 -2.30 0.41
N CYS A 115 8.36 -0.96 0.52
CA CYS A 115 9.56 -0.28 1.00
C CYS A 115 9.83 -0.60 2.46
N PHE A 116 8.80 -0.71 3.29
CA PHE A 116 8.95 -1.14 4.67
C PHE A 116 9.58 -2.55 4.76
N ILE A 117 9.10 -3.51 3.96
CA ILE A 117 9.68 -4.86 3.94
C ILE A 117 11.13 -4.84 3.44
N ASP A 118 11.43 -4.15 2.34
CA ASP A 118 12.80 -4.04 1.81
C ASP A 118 13.78 -3.47 2.85
N LEU A 119 13.30 -2.58 3.72
CA LEU A 119 14.11 -1.95 4.77
C LEU A 119 14.23 -2.79 6.05
N THR A 120 13.30 -3.70 6.30
CA THR A 120 13.21 -4.44 7.59
C THR A 120 13.51 -5.92 7.47
N LYS A 121 13.35 -6.54 6.29
CA LYS A 121 13.61 -7.96 6.05
C LYS A 121 14.56 -8.15 4.86
N ASP A 122 15.60 -8.97 5.04
CA ASP A 122 16.53 -9.27 3.95
C ASP A 122 15.94 -10.32 3.01
N GLY A 123 15.88 -9.99 1.72
CA GLY A 123 15.50 -10.93 0.65
C GLY A 123 14.03 -11.36 0.65
N ASP A 124 13.16 -10.76 1.45
CA ASP A 124 11.74 -11.11 1.51
C ASP A 124 10.97 -10.48 0.35
N GLN A 125 10.84 -11.26 -0.73
CA GLN A 125 10.02 -10.89 -1.90
C GLN A 125 8.60 -11.44 -1.83
N LYS A 126 8.34 -12.42 -0.95
CA LYS A 126 7.04 -13.10 -0.86
C LYS A 126 6.02 -12.21 -0.14
N THR A 127 6.39 -11.63 1.00
CA THR A 127 5.48 -10.78 1.80
C THR A 127 4.92 -9.60 1.00
N PRO A 128 5.73 -8.83 0.22
CA PRO A 128 5.22 -7.79 -0.67
C PRO A 128 4.25 -8.33 -1.74
N GLY A 129 4.58 -9.47 -2.36
CA GLY A 129 3.74 -10.10 -3.37
C GLY A 129 2.37 -10.50 -2.82
N THR A 130 2.36 -11.19 -1.68
CA THR A 130 1.13 -11.63 -1.02
C THR A 130 0.28 -10.46 -0.53
N PHE A 131 0.88 -9.39 0.02
CA PHE A 131 0.12 -8.19 0.35
C PHE A 131 -0.52 -7.53 -0.88
N PHE A 132 0.19 -7.52 -2.02
CA PHE A 132 -0.35 -6.99 -3.26
C PHE A 132 -1.54 -7.82 -3.76
N GLU A 133 -1.47 -9.14 -3.65
CA GLU A 133 -2.58 -10.05 -3.95
C GLU A 133 -3.80 -9.74 -3.07
N TYR A 134 -3.60 -9.49 -1.77
CA TYR A 134 -4.71 -9.10 -0.88
C TYR A 134 -5.31 -7.75 -1.25
N LEU A 135 -4.47 -6.74 -1.50
CA LEU A 135 -4.94 -5.42 -1.92
C LEU A 135 -5.78 -5.52 -3.19
N ILE A 136 -5.25 -6.14 -4.24
CA ILE A 136 -5.95 -6.24 -5.53
C ILE A 136 -7.18 -7.16 -5.42
N GLY A 137 -7.04 -8.29 -4.73
CA GLY A 137 -8.14 -9.23 -4.51
C GLY A 137 -9.32 -8.58 -3.80
N HIS A 138 -9.06 -7.77 -2.75
CA HIS A 138 -10.10 -6.99 -2.08
C HIS A 138 -10.81 -6.02 -3.04
N LEU A 139 -10.06 -5.27 -3.85
CA LEU A 139 -10.62 -4.29 -4.78
C LEU A 139 -11.49 -4.95 -5.86
N PHE A 140 -11.08 -6.09 -6.40
CA PHE A 140 -11.87 -6.85 -7.37
C PHE A 140 -13.11 -7.47 -6.74
N ALA A 141 -12.97 -8.09 -5.57
CA ALA A 141 -14.06 -8.69 -4.81
C ALA A 141 -15.15 -7.65 -4.52
N TRP A 142 -14.75 -6.45 -4.07
CA TRP A 142 -15.67 -5.33 -3.92
C TRP A 142 -16.31 -4.90 -5.25
N ARG A 143 -15.50 -4.67 -6.29
CA ARG A 143 -15.98 -4.09 -7.57
C ARG A 143 -16.98 -5.00 -8.29
N LEU A 144 -16.83 -6.30 -8.13
CA LEU A 144 -17.66 -7.33 -8.74
C LEU A 144 -18.73 -7.88 -7.78
N ASP A 145 -18.73 -7.43 -6.52
CA ASP A 145 -19.59 -7.88 -5.43
C ASP A 145 -19.50 -9.41 -5.13
N VAL A 146 -18.31 -9.99 -5.30
CA VAL A 146 -18.02 -11.43 -5.12
C VAL A 146 -17.06 -11.69 -3.95
N ASN A 147 -17.07 -12.91 -3.42
CA ASN A 147 -16.05 -13.41 -2.49
C ASN A 147 -15.42 -14.66 -3.12
N PRO A 148 -14.30 -14.49 -3.85
CA PRO A 148 -13.65 -15.58 -4.58
C PRO A 148 -12.96 -16.59 -3.66
#